data_AF-A0A1A8GJC2-F1
#
_entry.id   AF-A0A1A8GJC2-F1
#
_cell.length_a   1.000
_cell.length_b   1.000
_cell.length_c   1.000
_cell.angle_alpha   90.00
_cell.angle_beta   90.00
_cell.angle_gamma   90.00
#
_symmetry.space_group_name_H-M   'P 1'
#
loop_
_entity.id
_entity.type
_entity.pdbx_description
1 polymer ?
#
loop_
_entity_poly.entity_id
_entity_poly.type
_entity_poly.pdbx_seq_one_letter_code
_entity_poly.pdbx_strand_id
1 'polypeptide(L)'
;ILPDGTVQGQREDRDVHTVLKLRAVDRGVVVIQGTETERYLAMSEEGRLYGSCAVTDECYFLEKLEENHYNTYQSQKYQDNQ
;
A
#
# COMPACT_ATOMS: atom_id res chain seq x y z
N ILE A 1 -3.04 -5.98 6.39
CA ILE A 1 -3.55 -6.69 5.18
C ILE A 1 -3.88 -8.11 5.59
N LEU A 2 -5.13 -8.54 5.44
CA LEU A 2 -5.59 -9.85 5.93
C LEU A 2 -5.26 -11.00 4.95
N PRO A 3 -5.27 -12.26 5.42
CA PRO A 3 -4.93 -13.43 4.59
C PRO A 3 -5.85 -13.63 3.38
N ASP A 4 -7.09 -13.13 3.44
CA ASP A 4 -8.07 -13.15 2.34
C ASP A 4 -7.86 -12.03 1.31
N GLY A 5 -6.89 -11.13 1.54
CA GLY A 5 -6.63 -9.96 0.69
C GLY A 5 -7.43 -8.72 1.07
N THR A 6 -8.25 -8.77 2.12
CA THR A 6 -8.97 -7.59 2.63
C THR A 6 -7.98 -6.59 3.23
N VAL A 7 -8.16 -5.31 2.89
CA VAL A 7 -7.39 -4.19 3.44
C VAL A 7 -8.33 -3.31 4.26
N GLN A 8 -7.98 -3.09 5.52
CA GLN A 8 -8.74 -2.26 6.45
C GLN A 8 -7.82 -1.70 7.54
N GLY A 9 -8.28 -0.64 8.21
CA GLY A 9 -7.67 -0.12 9.43
C GLY A 9 -8.22 -0.81 10.67
N GLN A 10 -7.41 -0.89 11.73
CA GLN A 10 -7.83 -1.39 13.04
C GLN A 10 -7.12 -0.66 14.16
N ARG A 11 -7.62 -0.81 15.39
CA ARG A 11 -7.11 -0.12 16.59
C ARG A 11 -6.29 -1.02 17.52
N GLU A 12 -6.21 -2.31 17.21
CA GLU A 12 -5.45 -3.27 18.00
C GLU A 12 -3.99 -3.24 17.57
N ASP A 13 -3.11 -2.75 18.44
CA ASP A 13 -1.68 -2.57 18.13
C ASP A 13 -0.88 -3.88 18.12
N ARG A 14 -1.47 -4.99 18.58
CA ARG A 14 -0.80 -6.30 18.73
C ARG A 14 -1.09 -7.29 17.62
N ASP A 15 -1.88 -6.91 16.62
CA ASP A 15 -2.18 -7.81 15.51
C ASP A 15 -1.01 -7.86 14.51
N VAL A 16 -0.51 -9.07 14.27
CA VAL A 16 0.57 -9.38 13.33
C VAL A 16 0.31 -8.87 11.91
N HIS A 17 -0.95 -8.74 11.48
CA HIS A 17 -1.33 -8.26 10.16
C HIS A 17 -1.16 -6.74 9.95
N THR A 18 -0.82 -6.01 11.02
CA THR A 18 -0.53 -4.56 10.99
C THR A 18 0.91 -4.24 10.63
N VAL A 19 1.81 -5.23 10.69
CA VAL A 19 3.24 -5.00 10.42
C VAL A 19 3.46 -4.97 8.90
N LEU A 20 3.78 -3.78 8.39
CA LEU A 20 4.03 -3.53 6.98
C LEU A 20 5.50 -3.25 6.71
N LYS A 21 5.99 -3.72 5.57
CA LYS A 21 7.31 -3.41 5.04
C LYS A 21 7.16 -2.50 3.83
N LEU A 22 7.70 -1.29 3.93
CA LEU A 22 7.89 -0.40 2.79
C LEU A 22 9.21 -0.72 2.10
N ARG A 23 9.18 -0.79 0.76
CA ARG A 23 10.37 -0.91 -0.08
C ARG A 23 10.34 0.17 -1.15
N ALA A 24 11.34 1.04 -1.15
CA ALA A 24 11.56 1.96 -2.26
C ALA A 24 12.04 1.19 -3.49
N VAL A 25 11.37 1.40 -4.61
CA VAL A 25 11.68 0.73 -5.90
C VAL A 25 12.16 1.72 -6.96
N ASP A 26 11.81 2.99 -6.81
CA ASP A 26 12.32 4.12 -7.59
C ASP A 26 12.22 5.40 -6.74
N ARG A 27 12.71 6.53 -7.25
CA ARG A 27 12.64 7.83 -6.57
C ARG A 27 11.18 8.22 -6.32
N GLY A 28 10.79 8.21 -5.05
CA GLY A 28 9.43 8.55 -4.63
C GLY A 28 8.41 7.46 -4.96
N VAL A 29 8.83 6.26 -5.34
CA VAL A 29 7.93 5.13 -5.62
C VAL A 29 8.22 4.00 -4.64
N VAL A 30 7.18 3.52 -3.97
CA VAL A 30 7.27 2.44 -3.00
C VAL A 30 6.32 1.30 -3.35
N VAL A 31 6.68 0.11 -2.87
CA VAL A 31 5.80 -1.05 -2.74
C VAL A 31 5.62 -1.34 -1.25
N ILE A 32 4.38 -1.57 -0.83
CA ILE A 32 4.01 -1.84 0.56
C ILE A 32 3.62 -3.32 0.67
N GLN A 33 4.28 -4.06 1.55
CA GLN A 33 4.05 -5.50 1.76
C GLN A 33 3.58 -5.78 3.19
N GLY A 34 2.50 -6.54 3.35
CA GLY A 34 2.14 -7.13 4.64
C GLY A 34 3.12 -8.24 4.99
N THR A 35 3.82 -8.12 6.12
CA THR A 35 4.88 -9.07 6.47
C THR A 35 4.34 -10.46 6.79
N GLU A 36 3.26 -10.53 7.56
CA GLU A 36 2.62 -11.80 7.95
C GLU A 36 1.99 -12.54 6.76
N THR A 37 1.32 -11.81 5.87
CA THR A 37 0.56 -12.42 4.75
C THR A 37 1.37 -12.57 3.47
N GLU A 38 2.57 -11.97 3.44
CA GLU A 38 3.41 -11.79 2.25
C GLU A 38 2.71 -11.09 1.06
N ARG A 39 1.51 -10.54 1.28
CA ARG A 39 0.71 -9.85 0.26
C ARG A 39 1.17 -8.42 0.05
N TYR A 40 1.00 -7.91 -1.17
CA TYR A 40 1.29 -6.53 -1.54
C TYR A 40 0.03 -5.70 -1.49
N LEU A 41 0.11 -4.51 -0.90
CA LEU A 41 -0.96 -3.52 -1.05
C LEU A 41 -1.06 -3.14 -2.52
N ALA A 42 -2.27 -3.15 -3.05
CA ALA A 42 -2.58 -2.74 -4.40
C ALA A 42 -3.86 -1.89 -4.40
N MET A 43 -4.04 -1.08 -5.43
CA MET A 43 -5.23 -0.26 -5.62
C MET A 43 -5.81 -0.50 -7.02
N SER A 44 -7.09 -0.86 -7.08
CA SER A 44 -7.79 -1.05 -8.36
C SER A 44 -8.10 0.29 -9.05
N GLU A 45 -8.56 0.21 -10.30
CA GLU A 45 -8.99 1.37 -11.09
C GLU A 45 -10.12 2.16 -10.41
N GLU A 46 -11.01 1.49 -9.68
CA GLU A 46 -12.08 2.14 -8.90
C GLU A 46 -11.60 2.74 -7.57
N GLY A 47 -10.28 2.73 -7.30
CA GLY A 47 -9.70 3.24 -6.06
C GLY A 47 -9.82 2.30 -4.86
N ARG A 48 -10.23 1.04 -5.06
CA ARG A 48 -10.37 0.07 -3.97
C ARG A 48 -9.02 -0.56 -3.62
N LEU A 49 -8.65 -0.53 -2.35
CA LEU A 49 -7.47 -1.22 -1.85
C LEU A 49 -7.72 -2.72 -1.68
N TYR A 50 -6.74 -3.53 -2.06
CA TYR A 50 -6.75 -4.98 -1.88
C TYR A 50 -5.33 -5.54 -1.73
N GLY A 51 -5.22 -6.79 -1.26
CA GLY A 51 -3.96 -7.49 -1.06
C GLY A 51 -3.64 -8.47 -2.19
N SER A 52 -2.71 -8.10 -3.07
CA SER A 52 -2.24 -8.95 -4.19
C SER A 52 -1.22 -10.00 -3.72
N CYS A 53 -1.28 -11.22 -4.30
CA CYS A 53 -0.30 -12.29 -4.04
C CYS A 53 1.06 -12.05 -4.73
N ALA A 54 1.11 -11.15 -5.72
CA ALA A 54 2.30 -10.83 -6.49
C ALA A 54 2.40 -9.32 -6.71
N VAL A 55 3.60 -8.82 -6.97
CA VAL A 55 3.77 -7.43 -7.39
C VAL A 55 3.17 -7.26 -8.79
N THR A 56 2.26 -6.30 -8.91
CA THR A 56 1.64 -5.88 -10.18
C THR A 56 1.83 -4.38 -10.36
N ASP A 57 1.42 -3.85 -11.50
CA ASP A 57 1.43 -2.41 -11.77
C ASP A 57 0.52 -1.60 -10.81
N GLU A 58 -0.46 -2.25 -10.19
CA GLU A 58 -1.32 -1.67 -9.15
C GLU A 58 -0.68 -1.61 -7.76
N CYS A 59 0.48 -2.23 -7.57
CA CYS A 59 1.20 -2.26 -6.28
C CYS A 59 2.17 -1.09 -6.07
N TYR A 60 2.32 -0.21 -7.06
CA TYR A 60 3.26 0.91 -7.02
C TYR A 60 2.56 2.18 -6.55
N PHE A 61 3.09 2.77 -5.47
CA PHE A 61 2.57 3.99 -4.89
C PHE A 61 3.62 5.10 -4.93
N LEU A 62 3.19 6.30 -5.31
CA LEU A 62 3.95 7.54 -5.14
C LEU A 62 3.94 7.95 -3.67
N GLU A 63 5.09 7.98 -3.03
CA GLU A 63 5.29 8.47 -1.67
C GLU A 63 5.62 9.96 -1.68
N LYS A 64 4.90 10.74 -0.88
CA LYS A 64 5.17 12.16 -0.68
C LYS A 64 5.07 12.51 0.81
N LEU A 65 6.10 13.19 1.32
CA LEU A 65 6.06 13.80 2.65
C LEU A 65 5.28 15.12 2.59
N GLU A 66 4.24 15.24 3.41
CA GLU A 66 3.44 16.45 3.53
C GLU A 66 3.97 17.38 4.63
N GLU A 67 3.48 18.63 4.63
CA GLU A 67 3.92 19.69 5.56
C GLU A 67 3.70 19.36 7.04
N ASN A 68 2.74 18.48 7.32
CA ASN A 68 2.41 18.02 8.68
C ASN A 68 3.25 16.81 9.15
N HIS A 69 4.30 16.45 8.41
CA HIS A 69 5.18 15.31 8.66
C HIS A 69 4.53 13.92 8.49
N TYR A 70 3.38 13.83 7.83
CA TYR A 70 2.79 12.57 7.40
C TYR A 70 3.13 12.29 5.93
N ASN A 71 3.21 11.01 5.57
CA ASN A 71 3.34 10.61 4.17
C ASN A 71 1.97 10.35 3.54
N THR A 72 1.80 10.76 2.30
CA THR A 72 0.72 10.34 1.40
C THR A 72 1.25 9.29 0.43
N TYR A 73 0.37 8.34 0.06
CA TYR A 73 0.65 7.28 -0.89
C TYR A 73 -0.45 7.26 -1.94
N GLN A 74 -0.12 7.58 -3.19
CA GLN A 74 -1.07 7.63 -4.30
C GLN A 74 -0.73 6.54 -5.32
N SER A 75 -1.73 5.93 -5.98
CA SER A 75 -1.46 4.98 -7.06
C SER A 75 -0.61 5.62 -8.15
N GLN A 76 0.48 4.97 -8.52
CA GLN A 76 1.32 5.41 -9.62
C GLN A 76 0.59 5.24 -10.96
N LYS A 77 -0.22 4.19 -11.09
CA LYS A 77 -0.95 3.84 -12.32
C LYS A 77 -2.19 4.71 -12.52
N TYR A 78 -2.96 4.91 -11.47
CA TYR A 78 -4.24 5.63 -11.50
C TYR A 78 -4.04 7.03 -10.93
N GLN A 79 -3.35 7.89 -11.69
CA GLN A 79 -3.27 9.31 -11.40
C GLN A 79 -4.42 10.00 -12.10
N ASP A 80 -5.17 10.82 -11.37
CA ASP A 80 -6.11 11.75 -12.00
C ASP A 80 -5.28 12.73 -12.85
N ASN A 81 -5.43 12.65 -14.17
CA ASN A 81 -4.96 13.69 -15.07
C ASN A 81 -5.83 14.93 -14.83
N GLN A 82 -5.41 15.80 -13.91
CA GLN A 82 -5.89 17.19 -13.85
C GLN A 82 -5.04 18.08 -14.74
#